data_AF-V9GFG2-F1
#
_entry.id   AF-V9GFG2-F1
#
_cell.length_a   1.000
_cell.length_b   1.000
_cell.length_c   1.000
_cell.angle_alpha   90.00
_cell.angle_beta   90.00
_cell.angle_gamma   90.00
#
_symmetry.space_group_name_H-M   'P 1'
#
loop_
_entity.id
_entity.type
_entity.pdbx_description
1 polymer ?
#
loop_
_entity_poly.entity_id
_entity_poly.type
_entity_poly.pdbx_seq_one_letter_code
_entity_poly.pdbx_strand_id
1 'polypeptide(L)'
;MTIRAAKPDDAAEAAQLLYDALHDVAYKLTGETTKDKVLAGLELYFRADEGRLGHRQFTVKEIDNEVAGLIVTYGGDQAEELDRPIVDRLRGMDHAFTGLDQEADLDEYYIDTLSVSSTFGGQGIGSALIDHAEKQAVARVMIVSRWPS
;
A
#
# COMPACT_ATOMS: atom_id res chain seq x y z
N MET A 1 20.67 6.09 -1.63
CA MET A 1 19.34 5.96 -2.27
C MET A 1 19.11 4.50 -2.64
N THR A 2 18.16 3.82 -2.01
CA THR A 2 17.95 2.37 -2.18
C THR A 2 16.47 2.05 -2.32
N ILE A 3 16.11 1.11 -3.19
CA ILE A 3 14.75 0.53 -3.22
C ILE A 3 14.77 -0.75 -2.41
N ARG A 4 13.83 -0.89 -1.46
CA ARG A 4 13.73 -2.05 -0.58
C ARG A 4 12.28 -2.33 -0.19
N ALA A 5 12.01 -3.55 0.28
CA ALA A 5 10.78 -3.83 1.00
C ALA A 5 10.65 -2.92 2.23
N ALA A 6 9.42 -2.53 2.55
CA ALA A 6 9.14 -1.80 3.76
C ALA A 6 9.34 -2.67 5.02
N LYS A 7 9.52 -2.01 6.16
CA LYS A 7 9.64 -2.61 7.49
C LYS A 7 8.62 -1.96 8.41
N PRO A 8 8.16 -2.62 9.49
CA PRO A 8 7.23 -2.01 10.44
C PRO A 8 7.69 -0.67 11.02
N ASP A 9 9.00 -0.43 11.10
CA ASP A 9 9.58 0.81 11.61
C ASP A 9 9.38 2.02 10.68
N ASP A 10 9.08 1.79 9.40
CA ASP A 10 8.80 2.84 8.41
C ASP A 10 7.39 3.48 8.60
N ALA A 11 6.61 3.03 9.59
CA ALA A 11 5.18 3.30 9.70
C ALA A 11 4.82 4.78 9.74
N ALA A 12 5.56 5.62 10.48
CA ALA A 12 5.23 7.03 10.61
C ALA A 12 5.37 7.77 9.27
N GLU A 13 6.47 7.53 8.55
CA GLU A 13 6.74 8.13 7.24
C GLU A 13 5.77 7.58 6.19
N ALA A 14 5.50 6.27 6.21
CA ALA A 14 4.56 5.63 5.31
C ALA A 14 3.13 6.12 5.52
N ALA A 15 2.68 6.28 6.78
CA ALA A 15 1.35 6.80 7.09
C ALA A 15 1.16 8.23 6.57
N GLN A 16 2.19 9.09 6.69
CA GLN A 16 2.14 10.44 6.14
C GLN A 16 2.05 10.42 4.60
N LEU A 17 2.87 9.61 3.94
CA LEU A 17 2.83 9.45 2.49
C LEU A 17 1.51 8.87 1.97
N LEU A 18 0.93 7.91 2.69
CA LEU A 18 -0.39 7.36 2.40
C LEU A 18 -1.47 8.43 2.56
N TYR A 19 -1.44 9.19 3.65
CA TYR A 19 -2.39 10.27 3.88
C TYR A 19 -2.33 11.31 2.76
N ASP A 20 -1.13 11.68 2.31
CA ASP A 20 -0.91 12.65 1.24
C ASP A 20 -1.35 12.14 -0.13
N ALA A 21 -1.44 10.82 -0.34
CA ALA A 21 -1.95 10.23 -1.57
C ALA A 21 -3.47 9.99 -1.54
N LEU A 22 -3.99 9.50 -0.41
CA LEU A 22 -5.37 9.01 -0.28
C LEU A 22 -6.38 10.11 0.08
N HIS A 23 -5.96 11.17 0.77
CA HIS A 23 -6.85 12.26 1.21
C HIS A 23 -8.14 11.73 1.88
N ASP A 24 -9.32 12.02 1.32
CA ASP A 24 -10.63 11.61 1.87
C ASP A 24 -10.78 10.08 1.94
N VAL A 25 -10.07 9.33 1.07
CA VAL A 25 -10.07 7.86 1.11
C VAL A 25 -9.44 7.38 2.42
N ALA A 26 -8.40 8.06 2.94
CA ALA A 26 -7.78 7.67 4.21
C ALA A 26 -8.76 7.72 5.39
N TYR A 27 -9.66 8.71 5.41
CA TYR A 27 -10.74 8.80 6.40
C TYR A 27 -11.71 7.63 6.29
N LYS A 28 -12.10 7.27 5.06
CA LYS A 28 -12.97 6.11 4.82
C LYS A 28 -12.34 4.79 5.25
N LEU A 29 -11.06 4.57 4.94
CA LEU A 29 -10.36 3.32 5.28
C LEU A 29 -10.10 3.16 6.77
N THR A 30 -9.96 4.27 7.50
CA THR A 30 -9.69 4.23 8.94
C THR A 30 -10.97 4.30 9.77
N GLY A 31 -12.06 4.83 9.21
CA GLY A 31 -13.31 5.14 9.91
C GLY A 31 -13.22 6.37 10.81
N GLU A 32 -12.13 7.13 10.69
CA GLU A 32 -11.80 8.24 11.59
C GLU A 32 -12.21 9.59 11.00
N THR A 33 -12.31 10.62 11.86
CA THR A 33 -12.81 11.95 11.49
C THR A 33 -11.80 13.08 11.67
N THR A 34 -10.63 12.80 12.25
CA THR A 34 -9.57 13.78 12.43
C THR A 34 -8.26 13.27 11.85
N LYS A 35 -7.47 14.16 11.25
CA LYS A 35 -6.18 13.81 10.63
C LYS A 35 -5.29 12.97 11.53
N ASP A 36 -5.15 13.35 12.81
CA ASP A 36 -4.28 12.63 13.75
C ASP A 36 -4.74 11.18 13.98
N LYS A 37 -6.05 10.95 14.04
CA LYS A 37 -6.60 9.59 14.19
C LYS A 37 -6.48 8.78 12.90
N VAL A 38 -6.65 9.44 11.74
CA VAL A 38 -6.41 8.80 10.44
C VAL A 38 -4.96 8.35 10.33
N LEU A 39 -3.99 9.21 10.65
CA LEU A 39 -2.57 8.86 10.64
C LEU A 39 -2.28 7.69 11.59
N ALA A 40 -2.81 7.72 12.82
CA ALA A 40 -2.67 6.60 13.76
C ALA A 40 -3.30 5.29 13.23
N GLY A 41 -4.43 5.37 12.54
CA GLY A 41 -5.06 4.22 11.88
C GLY A 41 -4.22 3.67 10.73
N LEU A 42 -3.64 4.53 9.91
CA LEU A 42 -2.74 4.15 8.82
C LEU A 42 -1.45 3.51 9.36
N GLU A 43 -0.86 4.05 10.43
CA GLU A 43 0.30 3.43 11.10
C GLU A 43 -0.04 2.03 11.63
N LEU A 44 -1.24 1.87 12.22
CA LEU A 44 -1.70 0.57 12.72
C LEU A 44 -1.82 -0.44 11.58
N TYR A 45 -2.45 -0.07 10.46
CA TYR A 45 -2.55 -0.94 9.30
C TYR A 45 -1.17 -1.27 8.74
N PHE A 46 -0.30 -0.28 8.60
CA PHE A 46 1.04 -0.46 8.07
C PHE A 46 1.88 -1.44 8.88
N ARG A 47 1.84 -1.36 10.22
CA ARG A 47 2.58 -2.29 11.07
C ARG A 47 2.06 -3.73 11.01
N ALA A 48 0.87 -3.97 10.48
CA ALA A 48 0.32 -5.30 10.36
C ALA A 48 1.08 -6.14 9.32
N ASP A 49 1.11 -7.46 9.56
CA ASP A 49 1.67 -8.46 8.66
C ASP A 49 0.73 -8.85 7.51
N GLU A 50 -0.53 -8.44 7.61
CA GLU A 50 -1.62 -8.77 6.68
C GLU A 50 -2.38 -7.50 6.26
N GLY A 51 -3.12 -7.60 5.16
CA GLY A 51 -3.99 -6.54 4.65
C GLY A 51 -3.34 -5.68 3.58
N ARG A 52 -4.15 -5.02 2.74
CA ARG A 52 -3.65 -4.24 1.60
C ARG A 52 -2.75 -3.07 2.00
N LEU A 53 -2.94 -2.55 3.21
CA LEU A 53 -2.13 -1.49 3.79
C LEU A 53 -1.07 -2.02 4.77
N GLY A 54 -0.85 -3.33 4.89
CA GLY A 54 0.23 -3.91 5.68
C GLY A 54 1.59 -3.77 5.00
N HIS A 55 2.66 -3.59 5.77
CA HIS A 55 4.01 -3.28 5.26
C HIS A 55 4.54 -4.29 4.21
N ARG A 56 4.03 -5.53 4.19
CA ARG A 56 4.44 -6.55 3.21
C ARG A 56 4.04 -6.22 1.77
N GLN A 57 3.07 -5.33 1.58
CA GLN A 57 2.60 -4.87 0.27
C GLN A 57 3.43 -3.69 -0.25
N PHE A 58 4.31 -3.13 0.59
CA PHE A 58 4.98 -1.87 0.32
C PHE A 58 6.43 -2.10 -0.12
N THR A 59 6.79 -1.41 -1.20
CA THR A 59 8.18 -1.15 -1.56
C THR A 59 8.47 0.34 -1.36
N VAL A 60 9.58 0.66 -0.71
CA VAL A 60 9.98 2.03 -0.40
C VAL A 60 11.26 2.42 -1.14
N LYS A 61 11.36 3.71 -1.48
CA LYS A 61 12.60 4.37 -1.88
C LYS A 61 13.15 5.12 -0.68
N GLU A 62 14.29 4.67 -0.18
CA GLU A 62 14.98 5.29 0.95
C GLU A 62 16.08 6.25 0.47
N ILE A 63 16.15 7.44 1.07
CA ILE A 63 17.18 8.46 0.86
C ILE A 63 17.58 8.97 2.24
N ASP A 64 18.88 8.95 2.56
CA ASP A 64 19.42 9.43 3.85
C ASP A 64 18.75 8.84 5.10
N ASN A 65 18.33 7.57 5.01
CA ASN A 65 17.58 6.80 6.02
C ASN A 65 16.11 7.26 6.23
N GLU A 66 15.58 8.09 5.34
CA GLU A 66 14.17 8.50 5.32
C GLU A 66 13.44 7.82 4.15
N VAL A 67 12.19 7.42 4.35
CA VAL A 67 11.31 6.97 3.26
C VAL A 67 10.91 8.17 2.41
N ALA A 68 11.57 8.33 1.27
CA ALA A 68 11.33 9.42 0.32
C ALA A 68 10.12 9.17 -0.61
N GLY A 69 9.70 7.91 -0.74
CA GLY A 69 8.52 7.52 -1.49
C GLY A 69 8.19 6.05 -1.30
N LEU A 70 6.96 5.68 -1.61
CA LEU A 70 6.45 4.31 -1.48
C LEU A 70 5.56 3.94 -2.66
N ILE A 71 5.46 2.64 -2.91
CA ILE A 71 4.50 2.05 -3.82
C ILE A 71 3.87 0.82 -3.15
N VAL A 72 2.56 0.69 -3.30
CA VAL A 72 1.75 -0.44 -2.81
C VAL A 72 1.32 -1.25 -4.01
N THR A 73 1.61 -2.54 -4.00
CA THR A 73 1.29 -3.45 -5.10
C THR A 73 0.84 -4.81 -4.62
N TYR A 74 -0.12 -5.42 -5.32
CA TYR A 74 -0.58 -6.78 -5.06
C TYR A 74 -1.26 -7.37 -6.30
N GLY A 75 -1.46 -8.69 -6.32
CA GLY A 75 -2.27 -9.31 -7.37
C GLY A 75 -3.75 -9.01 -7.17
N GLY A 76 -4.49 -8.74 -8.24
CA GLY A 76 -5.93 -8.50 -8.16
C GLY A 76 -6.68 -9.72 -7.59
N ASP A 77 -6.16 -10.93 -7.81
CA ASP A 77 -6.61 -12.17 -7.17
C ASP A 77 -6.49 -12.18 -5.64
N GLN A 78 -5.72 -11.27 -5.05
CA GLN A 78 -5.50 -11.15 -3.60
C GLN A 78 -6.32 -10.01 -2.97
N ALA A 79 -6.98 -9.17 -3.77
CA ALA A 79 -7.61 -7.94 -3.29
C ALA A 79 -8.65 -8.20 -2.18
N GLU A 80 -9.53 -9.19 -2.36
CA GLU A 80 -10.56 -9.53 -1.37
C GLU A 80 -9.96 -9.96 -0.02
N GLU A 81 -8.91 -10.80 -0.03
CA GLU A 81 -8.23 -11.24 1.19
C GLU A 81 -7.53 -10.07 1.89
N LEU A 82 -6.86 -9.23 1.10
CA LEU A 82 -6.13 -8.06 1.60
C LEU A 82 -7.06 -6.97 2.14
N ASP A 83 -8.31 -6.91 1.69
CA ASP A 83 -9.30 -5.96 2.20
C ASP A 83 -9.91 -6.40 3.54
N ARG A 84 -9.87 -7.70 3.85
CA ARG A 84 -10.50 -8.27 5.05
C ARG A 84 -10.16 -7.52 6.35
N PRO A 85 -8.90 -7.17 6.67
CA PRO A 85 -8.60 -6.47 7.93
C PRO A 85 -9.25 -5.09 8.04
N ILE A 86 -9.36 -4.36 6.93
CA ILE A 86 -10.03 -3.04 6.90
C ILE A 86 -11.54 -3.24 7.01
N VAL A 87 -12.12 -4.17 6.24
CA VAL A 87 -13.55 -4.47 6.26
C VAL A 87 -14.02 -4.90 7.65
N ASP A 88 -13.28 -5.80 8.31
CA ASP A 88 -13.62 -6.30 9.64
C ASP A 88 -13.58 -5.18 10.68
N ARG A 89 -12.56 -4.30 10.62
CA ARG A 89 -12.47 -3.13 11.50
C ARG A 89 -13.64 -2.17 11.29
N LEU A 90 -13.95 -1.83 10.04
CA LEU A 90 -15.03 -0.90 9.72
C LEU A 90 -16.40 -1.47 10.09
N ARG A 91 -16.65 -2.77 9.90
CA ARG A 91 -17.87 -3.44 10.37
C ARG A 91 -18.02 -3.45 11.89
N GLY A 92 -16.90 -3.43 12.62
CA GLY A 92 -16.88 -3.25 14.07
C GLY A 92 -17.28 -1.83 14.51
N MET A 93 -17.16 -0.83 13.64
CA MET A 93 -17.55 0.56 13.89
C MET A 93 -18.96 0.88 13.37
N ASP A 94 -19.29 0.37 12.19
CA ASP A 94 -20.58 0.53 11.52
C ASP A 94 -21.02 -0.80 10.90
N HIS A 95 -22.03 -1.43 11.49
CA HIS A 95 -22.59 -2.69 11.00
C HIS A 95 -23.26 -2.58 9.62
N ALA A 96 -23.55 -1.36 9.14
CA ALA A 96 -24.07 -1.14 7.79
C ALA A 96 -22.98 -1.15 6.71
N PHE A 97 -21.69 -1.19 7.07
CA PHE A 97 -20.59 -1.20 6.12
C PHE A 97 -20.57 -2.49 5.29
N THR A 98 -20.83 -2.35 3.99
CA THR A 98 -21.02 -3.50 3.08
C THR A 98 -19.70 -4.07 2.55
N GLY A 99 -18.64 -3.27 2.47
CA GLY A 99 -17.33 -3.69 1.96
C GLY A 99 -16.61 -2.57 1.23
N LEU A 100 -15.51 -2.94 0.57
CA LEU A 100 -14.75 -2.08 -0.34
C LEU A 100 -15.00 -2.53 -1.77
N ASP A 101 -14.96 -1.59 -2.72
CA ASP A 101 -15.10 -1.90 -4.14
C ASP A 101 -13.81 -2.57 -4.64
N GLN A 102 -13.96 -3.63 -5.43
CA GLN A 102 -12.82 -4.25 -6.11
C GLN A 102 -12.48 -3.43 -7.37
N GLU A 103 -11.32 -2.78 -7.35
CA GLU A 103 -10.84 -1.96 -8.47
C GLU A 103 -9.92 -2.72 -9.44
N ALA A 104 -9.28 -3.81 -8.97
CA ALA A 104 -8.30 -4.58 -9.75
C ALA A 104 -8.93 -5.80 -10.42
N ASP A 105 -8.59 -6.03 -11.69
CA ASP A 105 -8.93 -7.28 -12.38
C ASP A 105 -8.08 -8.44 -11.84
N LEU A 106 -8.65 -9.66 -11.84
CA LEU A 106 -8.05 -10.82 -11.18
C LEU A 106 -6.68 -11.24 -11.77
N ASP A 107 -6.42 -10.92 -13.03
CA ASP A 107 -5.18 -11.23 -13.73
C ASP A 107 -4.16 -10.08 -13.74
N GLU A 108 -4.43 -9.00 -13.01
CA GLU A 108 -3.54 -7.85 -12.90
C GLU A 108 -2.58 -7.93 -11.70
N TYR A 109 -1.39 -7.37 -11.88
CA TYR A 109 -0.55 -6.93 -10.77
C TYR A 109 -0.78 -5.44 -10.57
N TYR A 110 -1.65 -5.13 -9.63
CA TYR A 110 -2.23 -3.81 -9.43
C TYR A 110 -1.31 -2.91 -8.61
N ILE A 111 -1.17 -1.65 -9.05
CA ILE A 111 -0.56 -0.57 -8.26
C ILE A 111 -1.70 0.17 -7.58
N ASP A 112 -1.83 -0.04 -6.27
CA ASP A 112 -2.89 0.59 -5.46
C ASP A 112 -2.56 2.04 -5.15
N THR A 113 -1.35 2.28 -4.63
CA THR A 113 -0.93 3.61 -4.21
C THR A 113 0.52 3.86 -4.59
N LEU A 114 0.81 5.04 -5.14
CA LEU A 114 2.15 5.57 -5.34
C LEU A 114 2.22 6.97 -4.70
N SER A 115 3.20 7.18 -3.82
CA SER A 115 3.38 8.46 -3.15
C SER A 115 4.87 8.82 -3.05
N VAL A 116 5.18 10.10 -3.25
CA VAL A 116 6.53 10.65 -3.14
C VAL A 116 6.46 11.86 -2.22
N SER A 117 7.35 11.90 -1.23
CA SER A 117 7.44 13.03 -0.31
C SER A 117 7.74 14.31 -1.09
N SER A 118 7.00 15.38 -0.78
CA SER A 118 7.16 16.68 -1.44
C SER A 118 8.56 17.26 -1.28
N THR A 119 9.26 16.90 -0.20
CA THR A 119 10.67 17.26 0.05
C THR A 119 11.63 16.68 -0.99
N PHE A 120 11.27 15.56 -1.63
CA PHE A 120 12.11 14.84 -2.59
C PHE A 120 11.57 14.89 -4.04
N GLY A 121 10.65 15.82 -4.32
CA GLY A 121 10.03 15.98 -5.64
C GLY A 121 11.05 16.24 -6.77
N GLY A 122 10.71 15.84 -7.99
CA GLY A 122 11.51 16.10 -9.19
C GLY A 122 12.78 15.23 -9.36
N GLN A 123 12.99 14.23 -8.51
CA GLN A 123 14.19 13.38 -8.52
C GLN A 123 14.00 12.00 -9.17
N GLY A 124 12.89 11.78 -9.88
CA GLY A 124 12.61 10.50 -10.56
C GLY A 124 12.26 9.33 -9.62
N ILE A 125 11.90 9.60 -8.35
CA ILE A 125 11.57 8.57 -7.35
C ILE A 125 10.37 7.72 -7.77
N GLY A 126 9.28 8.37 -8.21
CA GLY A 126 8.06 7.68 -8.64
C GLY A 126 8.33 6.75 -9.82
N SER A 127 9.06 7.22 -10.84
CA SER A 127 9.46 6.39 -11.98
C SER A 127 10.30 5.19 -11.55
N ALA A 128 11.26 5.38 -10.64
CA ALA A 128 12.08 4.27 -10.15
C ALA A 128 11.27 3.22 -9.37
N LEU A 129 10.21 3.63 -8.67
CA LEU A 129 9.29 2.71 -7.97
C LEU A 129 8.39 1.94 -8.95
N ILE A 130 7.87 2.61 -9.99
CA ILE A 130 7.11 1.96 -11.06
C ILE A 130 7.97 0.94 -11.80
N ASP A 131 9.19 1.31 -12.22
CA ASP A 131 10.14 0.40 -12.87
C ASP A 131 10.44 -0.84 -12.01
N HIS A 132 10.38 -0.70 -10.68
CA HIS A 132 10.54 -1.82 -9.76
C HIS A 132 9.29 -2.71 -9.73
N ALA A 133 8.10 -2.11 -9.65
CA ALA A 133 6.83 -2.85 -9.69
C ALA A 133 6.64 -3.62 -11.01
N GLU A 134 7.00 -3.04 -12.15
CA GLU A 134 6.96 -3.73 -13.45
C GLU A 134 7.84 -4.98 -13.46
N LYS A 135 9.05 -4.90 -12.87
CA LYS A 135 9.95 -6.06 -12.74
C LYS A 135 9.35 -7.14 -11.83
N GLN A 136 8.65 -6.75 -10.76
CA GLN A 136 7.93 -7.69 -9.90
C GLN A 136 6.78 -8.38 -10.66
N ALA A 137 6.02 -7.62 -11.45
CA ALA A 137 4.93 -8.16 -12.28
C ALA A 137 5.45 -9.22 -13.26
N VAL A 138 6.51 -8.91 -14.01
CA VAL A 138 7.14 -9.86 -14.95
C VAL A 138 7.63 -11.10 -14.23
N ALA A 139 8.29 -10.96 -13.07
CA ALA A 139 8.76 -12.09 -12.29
C ALA A 139 7.62 -13.00 -11.82
N ARG A 140 6.46 -12.43 -11.46
CA ARG A 140 5.26 -13.18 -11.04
C ARG A 140 4.68 -14.01 -12.19
N VAL A 141 4.54 -13.44 -13.38
CA VAL A 141 4.08 -14.16 -14.59
C VAL A 141 5.04 -15.31 -14.95
N MET A 142 6.34 -15.09 -14.78
CA MET A 142 7.37 -16.11 -15.02
C MET A 142 7.34 -17.25 -13.98
N ILE A 143 6.81 -17.03 -12.77
CA ILE A 143 6.62 -18.07 -11.75
C ILE A 143 5.38 -18.91 -12.08
N VAL A 144 4.27 -18.28 -12.48
CA VAL A 144 3.02 -19.00 -12.86
C VAL A 144 3.24 -19.90 -14.08
N SER A 145 4.09 -19.48 -15.04
CA SER A 145 4.43 -20.27 -16.24
C SER A 145 5.47 -21.38 -16.01
N ARG A 146 6.05 -21.52 -14.81
CA ARG A 146 7.12 -22.47 -14.49
C ARG A 146 6.67 -23.73 -13.74
N TRP A 147 5.37 -23.97 -13.54
CA TRP A 147 4.91 -25.28 -13.08
C TRP A 147 4.81 -26.28 -14.25
N PRO A 148 5.54 -27.42 -14.20
CA PRO A 148 5.38 -28.45 -15.20
C PRO A 148 4.06 -29.18 -14.99
N SER A 149 3.37 -29.40 -16.10
CA SER A 149 2.30 -30.40 -16.29
C SER A 149 2.61 -31.75 -15.67
#